data_AF-A0A7W2TD70-F1
#
_entry.id   AF-A0A7W2TD70-F1
#
_cell.length_a   1.000
_cell.length_b   1.000
_cell.length_c   1.000
_cell.angle_alpha   90.00
_cell.angle_beta   90.00
_cell.angle_gamma   90.00
#
_symmetry.space_group_name_H-M   'P 1'
#
loop_
_entity.id
_entity.type
_entity.pdbx_description
1 polymer ?
#
loop_
_entity_poly.entity_id
_entity_poly.type
_entity_poly.pdbx_seq_one_letter_code
_entity_poly.pdbx_strand_id
1 'polypeptide(L)'
;MMKKIRKLIISLIQIAAVLMVNAVIEVIAANSEKKHYEAALQAYNQGNIEIAYIHLKKALQQSERNLPAKLLLAKVLIDKNSYPAAEQELNDLLAQGVDNNCDLPVSHLANLFVHNVNLLTYYANL
;
A
#
# COMPACT_ATOMS: atom_id res chain seq x y z
N MET A 1 -53.82 6.36 -10.22
CA MET A 1 -52.62 6.21 -11.08
C MET A 1 -51.45 7.10 -10.64
N MET A 2 -51.66 8.42 -10.45
CA MET A 2 -50.60 9.40 -10.12
C MET A 2 -49.81 9.13 -8.81
N LYS A 3 -50.44 8.58 -7.77
CA LYS A 3 -49.75 8.25 -6.49
C LYS A 3 -48.67 7.16 -6.64
N LYS A 4 -48.87 6.19 -7.54
CA LYS A 4 -47.89 5.13 -7.83
C LYS A 4 -46.68 5.68 -8.61
N ILE A 5 -46.93 6.56 -9.57
CA ILE A 5 -45.89 7.25 -10.37
C ILE A 5 -45.02 8.12 -9.46
N ARG A 6 -45.62 8.91 -8.56
CA ARG A 6 -44.85 9.72 -7.59
C ARG A 6 -43.96 8.87 -6.69
N LYS A 7 -44.45 7.71 -6.24
CA LYS A 7 -43.67 6.77 -5.40
C LYS A 7 -42.49 6.18 -6.18
N LEU A 8 -42.67 5.87 -7.47
CA LEU A 8 -41.59 5.39 -8.34
C LEU A 8 -40.52 6.47 -8.58
N ILE A 9 -40.92 7.72 -8.83
CA ILE A 9 -39.97 8.82 -9.03
C ILE A 9 -39.13 9.06 -7.76
N ILE A 10 -39.75 9.06 -6.58
CA ILE A 10 -39.03 9.21 -5.30
C ILE A 10 -38.04 8.05 -5.09
N SER A 11 -38.46 6.82 -5.40
CA SER A 11 -37.59 5.64 -5.30
C SER A 11 -36.36 5.76 -6.21
N LEU A 12 -36.52 6.25 -7.44
CA LEU A 12 -35.42 6.44 -8.38
C LEU A 12 -34.44 7.52 -7.91
N ILE A 13 -34.93 8.63 -7.36
CA ILE A 13 -34.10 9.70 -6.81
C ILE A 13 -33.27 9.18 -5.62
N GLN A 14 -33.88 8.37 -4.74
CA GLN A 14 -33.17 7.78 -3.61
C GLN A 14 -32.05 6.82 -4.05
N ILE A 15 -32.32 5.97 -5.05
CA ILE A 15 -31.29 5.06 -5.60
C ILE A 15 -30.14 5.86 -6.22
N ALA A 16 -30.44 6.90 -7.00
CA ALA A 16 -29.43 7.76 -7.59
C ALA A 16 -28.57 8.48 -6.52
N ALA A 17 -29.19 8.95 -5.43
CA ALA A 17 -28.47 9.58 -4.33
C ALA A 17 -27.50 8.62 -3.63
N VAL A 18 -27.90 7.36 -3.40
CA VAL A 18 -27.03 6.33 -2.80
C VAL A 18 -25.82 6.04 -3.69
N LEU A 19 -26.02 5.94 -5.01
CA LEU A 19 -24.93 5.72 -5.96
C LEU A 19 -23.91 6.88 -5.95
N MET A 20 -24.38 8.13 -5.86
CA MET A 20 -23.49 9.29 -5.77
C MET A 20 -22.64 9.28 -4.48
N VAL A 21 -23.23 8.91 -3.34
CA VAL A 21 -22.51 8.85 -2.06
C VAL A 21 -21.38 7.82 -2.09
N ASN A 22 -21.60 6.65 -2.69
CA ASN A 22 -20.57 5.61 -2.80
C ASN A 22 -19.35 6.09 -3.61
N ALA A 23 -19.58 6.78 -4.74
CA ALA A 23 -18.49 7.31 -5.56
C ALA A 23 -17.65 8.36 -4.80
N VAL A 24 -18.28 9.21 -3.97
CA VAL A 24 -17.57 10.21 -3.17
C VAL A 24 -16.67 9.55 -2.11
N ILE A 25 -17.11 8.44 -1.51
CA ILE A 25 -16.33 7.70 -0.50
C ILE A 25 -15.04 7.14 -1.10
N GLU A 26 -15.10 6.56 -2.31
CA GLU A 26 -13.91 6.03 -3.00
C GLU A 26 -12.88 7.12 -3.31
N VAL A 27 -13.34 8.29 -3.77
CA VAL A 27 -12.45 9.44 -4.06
C VAL A 27 -11.75 9.94 -2.79
N ILE A 28 -12.46 10.03 -1.66
CA ILE A 28 -11.86 10.44 -0.39
C ILE A 28 -10.81 9.43 0.08
N ALA A 29 -11.10 8.12 -0.03
CA ALA A 29 -10.18 7.06 0.35
C ALA A 29 -8.89 7.09 -0.50
N ALA A 30 -9.01 7.19 -1.83
CA ALA A 30 -7.87 7.27 -2.73
C ALA A 30 -6.98 8.51 -2.47
N ASN A 31 -7.60 9.66 -2.15
CA ASN A 31 -6.85 10.87 -1.84
C ASN A 31 -6.08 10.77 -0.51
N SER A 32 -6.69 10.10 0.49
CA SER A 32 -6.06 9.82 1.79
C SER A 32 -4.86 8.88 1.64
N GLU A 33 -5.00 7.80 0.85
CA GLU A 33 -3.92 6.87 0.52
C GLU A 33 -2.72 7.60 -0.09
N LYS A 34 -2.97 8.39 -1.14
CA LYS A 34 -1.92 9.15 -1.84
C LYS A 34 -1.16 10.08 -0.91
N LYS A 35 -1.88 10.80 -0.04
CA LYS A 35 -1.27 11.69 0.96
C LYS A 35 -0.37 10.94 1.93
N HIS A 36 -0.79 9.74 2.37
CA HIS A 36 0.03 8.92 3.25
C HIS A 36 1.26 8.35 2.53
N TYR A 37 1.14 7.94 1.28
CA TYR A 37 2.28 7.51 0.48
C TYR A 37 3.32 8.64 0.29
N GLU A 38 2.87 9.85 -0.07
CA GLU A 38 3.77 11.01 -0.25
C GLU A 38 4.48 11.39 1.06
N ALA A 39 3.74 11.41 2.18
CA ALA A 39 4.31 11.66 3.49
C ALA A 39 5.36 10.60 3.87
N ALA A 40 5.11 9.33 3.55
CA ALA A 40 6.07 8.27 3.77
C ALA A 40 7.34 8.44 2.93
N LEU A 41 7.19 8.76 1.64
CA LEU A 41 8.32 8.98 0.74
C LEU A 41 9.19 10.14 1.22
N GLN A 42 8.56 11.24 1.63
CA GLN A 42 9.27 12.38 2.21
C GLN A 42 10.03 12.00 3.48
N ALA A 43 9.37 11.30 4.42
CA ALA A 43 9.99 10.85 5.65
C ALA A 43 11.17 9.90 5.39
N TYR A 44 11.00 8.97 4.45
CA TYR A 44 12.05 8.03 4.05
C TYR A 44 13.27 8.76 3.49
N ASN A 45 13.06 9.72 2.59
CA ASN A 45 14.14 10.53 2.00
C ASN A 45 14.87 11.39 3.04
N GLN A 46 14.22 11.70 4.17
CA GLN A 46 14.82 12.40 5.31
C GLN A 46 15.53 11.47 6.30
N GLY A 47 15.53 10.14 6.06
CA GLY A 47 16.08 9.14 6.98
C GLY A 47 15.16 8.82 8.17
N ASN A 48 13.93 9.33 8.19
CA ASN A 48 12.96 9.09 9.26
C ASN A 48 12.22 7.76 9.04
N ILE A 49 12.95 6.64 9.19
CA ILE A 49 12.47 5.28 8.85
C ILE A 49 11.18 4.90 9.58
N GLU A 50 11.06 5.19 10.88
CA GLU A 50 9.84 4.90 11.65
C GLU A 50 8.61 5.68 11.17
N ILE A 51 8.82 6.96 10.82
CA ILE A 51 7.75 7.82 10.32
C ILE A 51 7.29 7.33 8.94
N ALA A 52 8.23 6.96 8.08
CA ALA A 52 7.94 6.35 6.79
C ALA A 52 7.12 5.06 6.96
N TYR A 53 7.54 4.17 7.86
CA TYR A 53 6.83 2.93 8.18
C TYR A 53 5.36 3.18 8.59
N ILE A 54 5.14 4.09 9.54
CA ILE A 54 3.78 4.41 10.02
C ILE A 54 2.89 4.91 8.88
N HIS A 55 3.40 5.82 8.06
CA HIS A 55 2.64 6.37 6.94
C HIS A 55 2.34 5.31 5.86
N LEU A 56 3.27 4.39 5.59
CA LEU A 56 3.04 3.28 4.65
C LEU A 56 1.99 2.30 5.15
N LYS A 57 2.01 1.95 6.44
CA LYS A 57 0.97 1.10 7.02
C LYS A 57 -0.41 1.74 6.89
N LYS A 58 -0.52 3.06 7.05
CA LYS A 58 -1.78 3.79 6.84
C LYS A 58 -2.21 3.83 5.37
N ALA A 59 -1.28 4.05 4.44
CA ALA A 59 -1.58 4.03 3.00
C ALA A 59 -2.11 2.65 2.57
N LEU A 60 -1.43 1.58 2.98
CA LEU A 60 -1.76 0.21 2.58
C LEU A 60 -2.99 -0.37 3.29
N GLN A 61 -3.39 0.16 4.45
CA GLN A 61 -4.68 -0.17 5.07
C GLN A 61 -5.88 0.23 4.20
N GLN A 62 -5.75 1.28 3.39
CA GLN A 62 -6.82 1.76 2.52
C GLN A 62 -6.76 1.13 1.12
N SER A 63 -5.57 0.71 0.69
CA SER A 63 -5.33 0.13 -0.63
C SER A 63 -4.24 -0.92 -0.58
N GLU A 64 -4.65 -2.16 -0.38
CA GLU A 64 -3.75 -3.32 -0.32
C GLU A 64 -3.10 -3.66 -1.66
N ARG A 65 -3.41 -2.94 -2.75
CA ARG A 65 -2.84 -3.19 -4.09
C ARG A 65 -1.89 -2.11 -4.59
N ASN A 66 -1.56 -1.10 -3.77
CA ASN A 66 -0.60 -0.07 -4.17
C ASN A 66 0.83 -0.61 -4.21
N LEU A 67 1.27 -1.03 -5.40
CA LEU A 67 2.58 -1.60 -5.64
C LEU A 67 3.75 -0.66 -5.25
N PRO A 68 3.76 0.64 -5.63
CA PRO A 68 4.76 1.59 -5.15
C PRO A 68 4.88 1.68 -3.62
N ALA A 69 3.74 1.67 -2.91
CA ALA A 69 3.74 1.73 -1.46
C ALA A 69 4.27 0.43 -0.83
N LYS A 70 3.91 -0.73 -1.36
CA LYS A 70 4.46 -2.03 -0.91
C LYS A 70 5.97 -2.15 -1.13
N LEU A 71 6.45 -1.71 -2.29
CA LEU A 71 7.88 -1.73 -2.59
C LEU A 71 8.67 -0.82 -1.64
N LEU A 72 8.15 0.40 -1.39
CA LEU A 72 8.76 1.31 -0.41
C LEU A 72 8.68 0.73 1.01
N LEU A 73 7.61 0.02 1.36
CA LEU A 73 7.48 -0.63 2.66
C LEU A 73 8.53 -1.74 2.84
N ALA A 74 8.73 -2.61 1.84
CA ALA A 74 9.78 -3.62 1.88
C ALA A 74 11.17 -2.99 2.12
N LYS A 75 11.47 -1.89 1.43
CA LYS A 75 12.73 -1.15 1.61
C LYS A 75 12.85 -0.57 3.03
N VAL A 76 11.80 0.08 3.52
CA VAL A 76 11.72 0.62 4.89
C VAL A 76 11.91 -0.48 5.93
N LEU A 77 11.34 -1.67 5.72
CA LEU A 77 11.48 -2.81 6.62
C LEU A 77 12.93 -3.33 6.66
N ILE A 78 13.61 -3.38 5.52
CA ILE A 78 15.04 -3.71 5.43
C ILE A 78 15.86 -2.69 6.24
N ASP A 79 15.64 -1.40 6.01
CA ASP A 79 16.37 -0.32 6.70
C ASP A 79 16.05 -0.26 8.21
N LYS A 80 14.89 -0.78 8.63
CA LYS A 80 14.49 -0.96 10.02
C LYS A 80 15.04 -2.26 10.65
N ASN A 81 15.82 -3.06 9.93
CA ASN A 81 16.27 -4.39 10.35
C ASN A 81 15.13 -5.38 10.65
N SER A 82 13.93 -5.12 10.10
CA SER A 82 12.73 -5.96 10.27
C SER A 82 12.68 -7.02 9.17
N TYR A 83 13.71 -7.86 9.11
CA TYR A 83 13.96 -8.78 8.01
C TYR A 83 12.82 -9.78 7.74
N PRO A 84 12.26 -10.51 8.75
CA PRO A 84 11.18 -11.46 8.48
C PRO A 84 9.94 -10.81 7.84
N ALA A 85 9.64 -9.57 8.24
CA ALA A 85 8.52 -8.82 7.67
C ALA A 85 8.82 -8.34 6.24
N ALA A 86 10.08 -7.94 5.95
CA ALA A 86 10.50 -7.56 4.61
C ALA A 86 10.42 -8.74 3.63
N GLU A 87 10.87 -9.92 4.07
CA GLU A 87 10.81 -11.15 3.28
C GLU A 87 9.37 -11.52 2.92
N GLN A 88 8.47 -11.48 3.91
CA GLN A 88 7.05 -11.75 3.67
C GLN A 88 6.47 -10.78 2.63
N GLU A 89 6.70 -9.47 2.78
CA GLU A 89 6.17 -8.47 1.85
C GLU A 89 6.73 -8.65 0.43
N LEU A 90 8.02 -8.97 0.29
CA LEU A 90 8.64 -9.24 -1.02
C LEU A 90 8.10 -10.52 -1.67
N ASN A 91 7.89 -11.58 -0.89
CA ASN A 91 7.29 -12.82 -1.38
C ASN A 91 5.84 -12.61 -1.82
N ASP A 92 5.07 -11.84 -1.06
CA ASP A 92 3.70 -11.47 -1.41
C ASP A 92 3.66 -10.67 -2.73
N LEU A 93 4.62 -9.77 -2.93
CA LEU A 93 4.77 -9.01 -4.18
C LEU A 93 5.07 -9.90 -5.38
N LEU A 94 5.97 -10.88 -5.23
CA LEU A 94 6.29 -11.85 -6.27
C LEU A 94 5.09 -12.77 -6.58
N ALA A 95 4.36 -13.20 -5.55
CA ALA A 95 3.21 -14.10 -5.67
C ALA A 95 2.00 -13.43 -6.34
N GLN A 96 1.83 -12.11 -6.19
CA GLN A 96 0.75 -11.35 -6.80
C GLN A 96 0.87 -11.19 -8.33
N GLY A 97 1.91 -11.77 -8.96
CA GLY A 97 2.07 -11.74 -10.40
C GLY A 97 2.23 -10.31 -10.87
N VAL A 98 3.36 -9.70 -10.51
CA VAL A 98 3.78 -8.45 -11.13
C VAL A 98 4.04 -8.77 -12.61
N ASP A 99 3.05 -8.49 -13.44
CA ASP A 99 3.09 -8.66 -14.89
C ASP A 99 4.26 -7.83 -15.47
N ASN A 100 5.42 -8.48 -15.62
CA ASN A 100 6.53 -8.21 -16.53
C ASN A 100 7.39 -6.94 -16.35
N ASN A 101 6.98 -5.93 -15.55
CA ASN A 101 7.73 -4.66 -15.45
C ASN A 101 8.26 -4.28 -14.05
N CYS A 102 7.82 -4.91 -12.96
CA CYS A 102 8.32 -4.62 -11.60
C CYS A 102 9.06 -5.80 -10.93
N ASP A 103 9.30 -6.90 -11.65
CA ASP A 103 10.13 -8.01 -11.15
C ASP A 103 11.59 -7.59 -10.91
N LEU A 104 12.11 -6.69 -11.75
CA LEU A 104 13.47 -6.17 -11.62
C LEU A 104 13.71 -5.42 -10.29
N PRO A 105 12.89 -4.42 -9.90
CA PRO A 105 13.08 -3.77 -8.60
C PRO A 105 12.82 -4.70 -7.42
N VAL A 106 11.86 -5.63 -7.50
CA VAL A 106 11.56 -6.57 -6.40
C VAL A 106 12.71 -7.57 -6.21
N SER A 107 13.20 -8.18 -7.28
CA SER A 107 14.33 -9.12 -7.23
C SER A 107 15.63 -8.46 -6.76
N HIS A 108 15.88 -7.21 -7.16
CA HIS A 108 17.02 -6.45 -6.64
C HIS A 108 16.92 -6.23 -5.13
N LEU A 109 15.75 -5.85 -4.62
CA LEU A 109 15.53 -5.70 -3.18
C LEU A 109 15.62 -7.03 -2.43
N ALA A 110 15.13 -8.13 -3.00
CA ALA A 110 15.28 -9.47 -2.42
C ALA A 110 16.76 -9.88 -2.30
N ASN A 111 17.59 -9.56 -3.30
CA ASN A 111 19.03 -9.80 -3.22
C ASN A 111 19.71 -8.93 -2.15
N LEU A 112 19.34 -7.65 -2.04
CA LEU A 112 19.82 -6.77 -0.98
C LEU A 112 19.45 -7.30 0.41
N PHE A 113 18.23 -7.81 0.56
CA PHE A 113 17.78 -8.46 1.78
C PHE A 113 18.67 -9.66 2.14
N VAL A 114 18.85 -10.62 1.23
CA VAL A 114 19.66 -11.83 1.48
C VAL A 114 21.10 -11.45 1.85
N HIS A 115 21.68 -10.45 1.17
CA HIS A 115 23.02 -9.98 1.48
C HIS A 115 23.12 -9.40 2.90
N ASN A 116 22.18 -8.54 3.31
CA ASN A 116 22.18 -7.94 4.65
C ASN A 116 21.96 -8.99 5.75
N VAL A 117 21.07 -9.95 5.54
CA VAL A 117 20.84 -11.05 6.49
C VAL A 117 22.11 -11.90 6.65
N ASN A 118 22.81 -12.21 5.56
CA ASN A 118 24.07 -12.95 5.59
C ASN A 118 25.20 -12.19 6.28
N LEU A 119 25.28 -10.87 6.11
CA LEU A 119 26.23 -10.04 6.85
C LEU A 119 25.95 -10.09 8.35
N LEU A 120 24.69 -9.96 8.76
CA LEU A 120 24.32 -10.01 10.17
C LEU A 120 24.59 -11.38 10.80
N THR A 121 24.29 -12.48 10.11
CA THR A 121 24.63 -13.82 10.59
C THR A 121 26.14 -14.03 10.63
N TYR A 122 26.90 -13.49 9.70
CA TYR A 122 28.36 -13.52 9.74
C TYR A 122 28.92 -12.77 10.95
N TYR A 123 28.46 -11.54 11.21
CA TYR A 123 28.90 -10.76 12.37
C TYR A 123 28.41 -11.33 13.72
N ALA A 124 27.28 -12.03 13.74
CA ALA A 124 26.78 -12.69 14.96
C ALA A 124 27.57 -13.95 15.36
N ASN A 125 28.38 -14.50 14.46
CA ASN A 125 29.18 -15.71 14.68
C ASN A 125 30.70 -15.42 14.87
N LEU A 126 31.09 -14.15 14.98
CA LEU A 126 32.43 -13.69 15.37
C LEU A 126 32.46 -13.31 16.85
#